data_AF-X1RE83-F1
#
_entry.id   AF-X1RE83-F1
#
_cell.length_a   1.000
_cell.length_b   1.000
_cell.length_c   1.000
_cell.angle_alpha   90.00
_cell.angle_beta   90.00
_cell.angle_gamma   90.00
#
_symmetry.space_group_name_H-M   'P 1'
#
loop_
_entity.id
_entity.type
_entity.pdbx_description
1 polymer ?
#
loop_
_entity_poly.entity_id
_entity_poly.type
_entity_poly.pdbx_seq_one_letter_code
_entity_poly.pdbx_strand_id
1 'polypeptide(L)' 'MEKWECTSCGYIYDPELGDPENGIKPGTPFEDLPDDWVCPQCGVG' A
#
# COMPACT_ATOMS: atom_id res chain seq x y z
N MET A 1 -5.96 -1.20 11.77
CA MET A 1 -5.06 -0.24 11.11
C MET A 1 -5.88 0.58 10.12
N GLU A 2 -5.49 1.81 9.82
CA GLU A 2 -6.21 2.63 8.84
C GLU A 2 -5.87 2.18 7.43
N LYS A 3 -6.91 1.97 6.59
CA LYS A 3 -6.71 1.67 5.17
C LYS A 3 -6.39 2.96 4.43
N TRP A 4 -5.55 2.85 3.41
CA TRP A 4 -5.21 3.98 2.55
C TRP A 4 -5.83 3.79 1.17
N GLU A 5 -6.37 4.87 0.59
CA GLU A 5 -6.93 4.87 -0.76
C GLU A 5 -6.06 5.73 -1.68
N CYS A 6 -5.64 5.14 -2.79
CA CYS A 6 -4.95 5.86 -3.85
C CYS A 6 -5.91 6.85 -4.51
N THR A 7 -5.65 8.14 -4.33
CA THR A 7 -6.47 9.22 -4.89
C THR A 7 -6.48 9.27 -6.42
N SER A 8 -5.51 8.63 -7.09
CA SER A 8 -5.43 8.61 -8.56
C SER A 8 -6.26 7.49 -9.20
N CYS A 9 -6.41 6.33 -8.56
CA CYS A 9 -7.04 5.16 -9.18
C CYS A 9 -8.06 4.42 -8.29
N GLY A 10 -8.18 4.80 -7.01
CA GLY A 10 -9.09 4.17 -6.05
C GLY A 10 -8.61 2.83 -5.48
N TYR A 11 -7.36 2.42 -5.74
CA TYR A 11 -6.79 1.23 -5.10
C TYR A 11 -6.76 1.42 -3.58
N ILE A 12 -7.17 0.40 -2.84
CA ILE A 12 -7.15 0.41 -1.38
C ILE A 12 -6.01 -0.47 -0.89
N TYR A 13 -5.02 0.16 -0.25
CA TYR A 13 -4.03 -0.56 0.55
C TYR A 13 -4.67 -0.94 1.88
N ASP A 14 -4.74 -2.25 2.14
CA ASP A 14 -5.20 -2.81 3.40
C ASP A 14 -4.00 -3.30 4.21
N PRO A 15 -3.60 -2.60 5.29
CA PRO A 15 -2.48 -3.03 6.12
C PRO A 15 -2.62 -4.45 6.65
N GLU A 16 -3.83 -4.97 6.85
CA GLU A 16 -4.03 -6.34 7.33
C GLU A 16 -3.63 -7.37 6.27
N LEU A 17 -3.68 -7.01 4.99
CA LEU A 17 -3.21 -7.83 3.88
C LEU A 17 -1.76 -7.52 3.50
N GLY A 18 -1.32 -6.28 3.69
CA GLY A 18 -0.06 -5.79 3.17
C GLY A 18 -0.06 -5.75 1.64
N ASP A 19 1.12 -5.90 1.06
CA ASP A 19 1.32 -6.03 -0.39
C ASP A 19 2.46 -7.05 -0.65
N PRO A 20 2.21 -8.35 -0.42
CA PRO A 20 3.28 -9.37 -0.39
C PRO A 20 3.96 -9.57 -1.75
N GLU A 21 3.26 -9.30 -2.85
CA GLU A 21 3.81 -9.38 -4.20
C GLU A 21 4.89 -8.31 -4.43
N ASN A 22 4.80 -7.17 -3.74
CA ASN A 22 5.78 -6.10 -3.76
C ASN A 22 6.64 -6.06 -2.47
N GLY A 23 6.65 -7.16 -1.70
CA GLY A 23 7.55 -7.32 -0.54
C GLY A 23 7.05 -6.70 0.77
N ILE A 24 5.80 -6.21 0.81
CA ILE A 24 5.19 -5.64 2.02
C ILE A 24 4.41 -6.72 2.75
N LYS A 25 4.76 -6.96 4.02
CA LYS A 25 4.12 -8.02 4.81
C LYS A 25 2.73 -7.60 5.31
N PRO A 26 1.82 -8.56 5.52
CA PRO A 26 0.61 -8.34 6.31
C PRO A 26 0.94 -7.70 7.67
N GLY A 27 0.14 -6.74 8.08
CA GLY A 27 0.31 -5.94 9.29
C GLY A 27 1.21 -4.72 9.15
N THR A 28 1.67 -4.36 7.95
CA THR A 28 2.48 -3.15 7.73
C THR A 28 1.56 -1.93 7.56
N PRO A 29 1.55 -0.95 8.48
CA PRO A 29 0.73 0.26 8.30
C PRO A 29 1.28 1.10 7.14
N PHE A 30 0.42 1.95 6.57
CA PHE A 30 0.81 2.78 5.42
C PHE A 30 1.99 3.72 5.73
N GLU A 31 2.06 4.23 6.97
CA GLU A 31 3.16 5.08 7.46
C GLU A 31 4.52 4.38 7.55
N ASP A 32 4.54 3.05 7.57
CA ASP A 32 5.76 2.23 7.61
C ASP A 32 6.13 1.65 6.23
N LEU A 33 5.41 2.04 5.17
CA LEU A 33 5.78 1.64 3.81
C LEU A 33 7.12 2.27 3.42
N PRO A 34 7.96 1.56 2.64
CA PRO A 34 9.17 2.13 2.06
C PRO A 34 8.89 3.39 1.23
N ASP A 35 9.82 4.35 1.24
CA ASP A 35 9.70 5.61 0.46
C ASP A 35 9.61 5.38 -1.06
N ASP A 36 10.06 4.21 -1.54
CA ASP A 36 10.01 3.79 -2.94
C ASP A 36 8.79 2.92 -3.27
N TRP A 37 7.91 2.66 -2.30
CA TRP A 37 6.64 2.00 -2.56
C TRP A 37 5.75 2.91 -3.43
N VAL A 38 5.16 2.31 -4.45
CA VAL A 38 4.19 2.97 -5.33
C VAL A 38 2.92 2.14 -5.37
N CYS A 39 1.79 2.79 -5.65
CA CYS A 39 0.51 2.10 -5.80
C CYS A 39 0.63 0.95 -6.83
N PRO A 40 0.37 -0.32 -6.45
CA PRO A 40 0.59 -1.46 -7.33
C PRO A 40 -0.34 -1.49 -8.55
N GLN A 41 -1.44 -0.73 -8.52
CA GLN A 41 -2.39 -0.63 -9.63
C GLN A 41 -1.95 0.40 -10.70
N CYS A 42 -1.37 1.53 -10.29
CA CYS A 42 -1.13 2.65 -11.21
C CYS A 42 0.29 3.24 -11.19
N GLY A 43 1.16 2.79 -10.27
CA GLY A 43 2.54 3.22 -10.14
C GLY A 43 2.73 4.63 -9.55
N VAL A 44 1.68 5.25 -9.02
CA VAL A 44 1.78 6.54 -8.32
C VAL A 44 2.23 6.31 -6.88
N GLY A 45 3.30 6.99 -6.48
CA GLY A 45 3.75 7.15 -5.08
C GLY A 45 3.57 8.58 -4.62
#